data_AF-A0A7Y2AF42-F1
#
_entry.id   AF-A0A7Y2AF42-F1
#
_cell.length_a   1.000
_cell.length_b   1.000
_cell.length_c   1.000
_cell.angle_alpha   90.00
_cell.angle_beta   90.00
_cell.angle_gamma   90.00
#
_symmetry.space_group_name_H-M   'P 1'
#
loop_
_entity.id
_entity.type
_entity.pdbx_description
1 polymer ?
#
loop_
_entity_poly.entity_id
_entity_poly.type
_entity_poly.pdbx_seq_one_letter_code
_entity_poly.pdbx_strand_id
1 'polypeptide(L)'
;MPTIQFAGREIKCAEHENLRRALLSNGAPLYNGIARQIHCRGLGTCGTCAVAIRGSVTPMTAIEKWRLSFPPHRLAMGLRLACQCNVLGDIEIAKHLGLWGHRSEETT
;
A
#
# COMPACT_ATOMS: atom_id res chain seq x y z
N MET A 1 7.95 1.42 19.07
CA MET A 1 7.61 2.25 17.90
C MET A 1 8.13 1.55 16.67
N PRO A 2 7.25 0.99 15.84
CA PRO A 2 7.64 0.38 14.58
C PRO A 2 8.26 1.38 13.59
N THR A 3 9.04 0.83 12.67
CA THR A 3 9.63 1.53 11.53
C THR A 3 9.09 1.00 10.21
N ILE A 4 8.89 1.90 9.25
CA ILE A 4 8.48 1.60 7.88
C ILE A 4 9.62 2.00 6.96
N GLN A 5 10.26 1.03 6.31
CA GLN A 5 11.23 1.28 5.25
C GLN A 5 10.51 1.42 3.91
N PHE A 6 10.58 2.60 3.31
CA PHE A 6 9.93 2.89 2.04
C PHE A 6 10.67 3.93 1.21
N ALA A 7 10.89 3.65 -0.07
CA ALA A 7 11.50 4.61 -1.02
C ALA A 7 12.82 5.21 -0.51
N GLY A 8 13.67 4.37 0.10
CA GLY A 8 14.97 4.79 0.66
C GLY A 8 14.87 5.60 1.95
N ARG A 9 13.69 5.66 2.59
CA ARG A 9 13.44 6.42 3.82
C ARG A 9 12.95 5.50 4.93
N GLU A 10 13.45 5.75 6.13
CA GLU A 10 12.87 5.20 7.36
C GLU A 10 11.80 6.16 7.89
N ILE A 11 10.61 5.64 8.16
CA ILE A 11 9.48 6.38 8.71
C ILE A 11 9.09 5.74 10.04
N LYS A 12 9.12 6.50 11.12
CA LYS A 12 8.63 6.05 12.42
C LYS A 12 7.11 6.21 12.50
N CYS A 13 6.43 5.21 13.02
CA CYS A 13 4.98 5.27 13.23
C CYS A 13 4.60 4.72 14.62
N ALA A 14 3.36 4.97 15.03
CA ALA A 14 2.79 4.28 16.17
C ALA A 14 2.47 2.83 15.82
N GLU A 15 2.50 1.95 16.82
CA GLU A 15 1.92 0.61 16.67
C GLU A 15 0.42 0.73 16.41
N HIS A 16 -0.12 -0.15 15.57
CA HIS A 16 -1.48 -0.12 15.04
C HIS A 16 -1.83 1.11 14.19
N GLU A 17 -0.85 1.96 13.82
CA GLU A 17 -1.12 3.08 12.92
C GLU A 17 -1.46 2.58 11.50
N ASN A 18 -2.43 3.25 10.88
CA ASN A 18 -2.81 2.95 9.51
C ASN A 18 -1.67 3.32 8.54
N LEU A 19 -1.23 2.35 7.73
CA LEU A 19 -0.07 2.50 6.87
C LEU A 19 -0.20 3.66 5.89
N ARG A 20 -1.36 3.84 5.24
CA ARG A 20 -1.58 4.99 4.35
C ARG A 20 -1.41 6.32 5.08
N ARG A 21 -1.94 6.44 6.31
CA ARG A 21 -1.85 7.69 7.09
C ARG A 21 -0.41 7.97 7.48
N ALA A 22 0.30 6.97 8.01
CA ALA A 22 1.70 7.09 8.38
C ALA A 22 2.57 7.57 7.20
N LEU A 23 2.38 6.98 6.02
CA LEU A 23 3.12 7.36 4.81
C LEU A 23 2.80 8.78 4.34
N LEU A 24 1.53 9.16 4.27
CA LEU A 24 1.14 10.47 3.76
C LEU A 24 1.50 11.61 4.72
N SER A 25 1.36 11.40 6.03
CA SER A 25 1.76 12.40 7.04
C SER A 25 3.27 12.67 7.02
N ASN A 26 4.07 11.70 6.57
CA ASN A 26 5.53 11.83 6.42
C ASN A 26 5.96 12.23 4.99
N GLY A 27 5.01 12.62 4.13
CA GLY A 27 5.29 13.05 2.76
C GLY A 27 5.88 11.96 1.87
N ALA A 28 5.58 10.69 2.13
CA ALA A 28 6.10 9.57 1.36
C ALA A 28 5.32 9.37 0.04
N PRO A 29 5.99 8.97 -1.06
CA PRO A 29 5.38 8.90 -2.39
C PRO A 29 4.56 7.61 -2.60
N LEU A 30 3.41 7.48 -1.92
CA LEU A 30 2.57 6.27 -1.99
C LEU A 30 1.83 6.08 -3.34
N TYR A 31 1.50 7.18 -4.01
CA TYR A 31 0.65 7.19 -5.20
C TYR A 31 1.44 7.56 -6.46
N ASN A 32 1.15 6.84 -7.55
CA ASN A 32 1.79 7.04 -8.84
C ASN A 32 0.98 8.02 -9.71
N GLY A 33 1.66 8.97 -10.37
CA GLY A 33 1.05 9.85 -11.37
C GLY A 33 -0.24 10.53 -10.90
N ILE A 34 -1.31 10.40 -11.71
CA ILE A 34 -2.64 11.00 -11.43
C ILE A 34 -3.36 10.35 -10.23
N ALA A 35 -2.91 9.18 -9.76
CA ALA A 35 -3.51 8.53 -8.59
C ALA A 35 -3.39 9.37 -7.31
N ARG A 36 -2.49 10.36 -7.26
CA ARG A 36 -2.40 11.34 -6.17
C ARG A 36 -3.66 12.19 -6.04
N GLN A 37 -4.36 12.43 -7.14
CA GLN A 37 -5.56 13.27 -7.19
C GLN A 37 -6.85 12.44 -7.09
N ILE A 38 -6.89 11.26 -7.73
CA ILE A 38 -8.12 10.47 -7.90
C ILE A 38 -8.30 9.34 -6.87
N HIS A 39 -7.44 9.25 -5.85
CA HIS A 39 -7.53 8.17 -4.87
C HIS A 39 -8.83 8.21 -4.04
N CYS A 40 -9.34 7.03 -3.63
CA CYS A 40 -10.58 6.90 -2.83
C CYS A 40 -10.46 7.37 -1.37
N ARG A 41 -9.38 8.05 -0.97
CA ARG A 41 -9.14 8.59 0.38
C ARG A 41 -9.18 7.56 1.53
N GLY A 42 -9.11 6.26 1.22
CA GLY A 42 -9.01 5.21 2.21
C GLY A 42 -10.19 4.24 2.26
N LEU A 43 -11.17 4.38 1.36
CA LEU A 43 -12.36 3.51 1.29
C LEU A 43 -12.08 2.07 0.84
N GLY A 44 -10.84 1.72 0.46
CA GLY A 44 -10.51 0.37 0.00
C GLY A 44 -10.94 0.05 -1.45
N THR A 45 -11.56 0.99 -2.17
CA THR A 45 -12.21 0.72 -3.47
C THR A 45 -11.37 1.04 -4.70
N CYS A 46 -10.46 2.02 -4.67
CA CYS A 46 -9.71 2.38 -5.88
C CYS A 46 -8.55 1.43 -6.21
N GLY A 47 -7.96 0.77 -5.20
CA GLY A 47 -6.77 -0.07 -5.36
C GLY A 47 -5.45 0.69 -5.62
N THR A 48 -5.44 2.03 -5.73
CA THR A 48 -4.23 2.80 -6.12
C THR A 48 -3.16 2.91 -5.03
N CYS A 49 -3.49 2.55 -3.79
CA CYS A 49 -2.54 2.45 -2.68
C CYS A 49 -1.96 1.03 -2.48
N ALA A 50 -2.04 0.17 -3.51
CA ALA A 50 -1.45 -1.16 -3.45
C ALA A 50 0.07 -1.09 -3.30
N VAL A 51 0.61 -1.89 -2.37
CA VAL A 51 2.04 -2.04 -2.05
C VAL A 51 2.35 -3.50 -1.75
N ALA A 52 3.58 -3.94 -2.01
CA ALA A 52 4.12 -5.18 -1.44
C ALA A 52 4.63 -4.88 -0.03
N ILE A 53 4.41 -5.79 0.91
CA ILE A 53 4.81 -5.63 2.31
C ILE A 53 5.59 -6.87 2.76
N ARG A 54 6.72 -6.64 3.43
CA ARG A 54 7.43 -7.64 4.25
C ARG A 54 7.36 -7.19 5.70
N GLY A 55 7.05 -8.11 6.60
CA GLY A 55 6.90 -7.85 8.03
C GLY A 55 5.43 -7.87 8.49
N SER A 56 5.22 -7.46 9.74
CA SER A 56 3.97 -7.70 10.46
C SER A 56 2.96 -6.56 10.29
N VAL A 57 1.82 -6.88 9.69
CA VAL A 57 0.65 -5.99 9.55
C VAL A 57 -0.63 -6.75 9.88
N THR A 58 -1.72 -6.02 10.08
CA THR A 58 -3.03 -6.64 10.31
C THR A 58 -3.46 -7.56 9.14
N PRO A 59 -4.28 -8.58 9.43
CA PRO A 59 -4.90 -9.41 8.39
C PRO A 59 -5.68 -8.57 7.36
N MET A 60 -5.87 -9.12 6.17
CA MET A 60 -6.63 -8.43 5.12
C MET A 60 -8.09 -8.26 5.48
N THR A 61 -8.63 -7.06 5.26
CA THR A 61 -10.07 -6.80 5.39
C THR A 61 -10.85 -7.43 4.23
N ALA A 62 -12.16 -7.61 4.39
CA ALA A 62 -13.01 -8.17 3.33
C ALA A 62 -12.99 -7.29 2.05
N ILE A 63 -13.07 -5.97 2.21
CA ILE A 63 -13.01 -5.02 1.09
C ILE A 63 -11.64 -5.01 0.42
N GLU A 64 -10.56 -5.19 1.18
CA GLU A 64 -9.22 -5.31 0.65
C GLU A 64 -9.08 -6.56 -0.24
N LYS A 65 -9.49 -7.72 0.27
CA LYS A 65 -9.50 -8.99 -0.49
C LYS A 65 -10.33 -8.86 -1.76
N TRP A 66 -11.55 -8.32 -1.62
CA TRP A 66 -12.44 -8.09 -2.76
C TRP A 66 -11.74 -7.20 -3.80
N ARG A 67 -11.25 -6.01 -3.43
CA ARG A 67 -10.69 -5.08 -4.41
C ARG A 67 -9.44 -5.62 -5.10
N LEU A 68 -8.55 -6.30 -4.37
CA LEU A 68 -7.33 -6.89 -4.93
C LEU A 68 -7.59 -8.15 -5.77
N SER A 69 -8.82 -8.67 -5.77
CA SER A 69 -9.22 -9.78 -6.64
C SER A 69 -9.65 -9.34 -8.05
N PHE A 70 -9.76 -8.04 -8.30
CA PHE A 70 -10.15 -7.49 -9.61
C PHE A 70 -8.99 -6.79 -10.34
N PRO A 71 -9.02 -6.76 -11.69
CA PRO A 71 -8.05 -6.03 -12.49
C PRO A 71 -7.83 -4.57 -12.04
N PRO A 72 -6.60 -4.04 -12.19
CA PRO A 72 -5.41 -4.71 -12.73
C PRO A 72 -4.70 -5.64 -11.73
N HIS A 73 -5.29 -5.88 -10.56
CA HIS A 73 -4.72 -6.75 -9.53
C HIS A 73 -5.25 -8.18 -9.63
N ARG A 74 -4.53 -9.11 -9.00
CA ARG A 74 -4.98 -10.46 -8.69
C ARG A 74 -4.56 -10.78 -7.27
N LEU A 75 -5.42 -11.42 -6.48
CA LEU A 75 -5.13 -11.70 -5.07
C LEU A 75 -3.81 -12.47 -4.87
N ALA A 76 -3.48 -13.36 -5.81
CA ALA A 76 -2.23 -14.13 -5.83
C ALA A 76 -0.95 -13.27 -5.98
N MET A 77 -1.06 -11.99 -6.36
CA MET A 77 0.10 -11.09 -6.43
C MET A 77 0.65 -10.71 -5.05
N GLY A 78 -0.08 -11.01 -3.96
CA GLY A 78 0.37 -10.77 -2.59
C GLY A 78 0.48 -9.30 -2.21
N LEU A 79 -0.17 -8.40 -2.96
CA LEU A 79 -0.23 -6.98 -2.64
C LEU A 79 -1.17 -6.72 -1.47
N ARG A 80 -0.98 -5.59 -0.82
CA ARG A 80 -1.80 -5.07 0.26
C ARG A 80 -2.25 -3.65 -0.06
N LEU A 81 -3.45 -3.26 0.36
CA LEU A 81 -3.89 -1.87 0.28
C LEU A 81 -3.42 -1.14 1.53
N ALA A 82 -2.49 -0.19 1.38
CA ALA A 82 -1.95 0.56 2.52
C ALA A 82 -3.05 1.24 3.36
N CYS A 83 -4.21 1.58 2.79
CA CYS A 83 -5.32 2.16 3.54
C CYS A 83 -6.11 1.17 4.40
N GLN A 84 -5.97 -0.13 4.18
CA GLN A 84 -6.67 -1.21 4.89
C GLN A 84 -5.73 -2.00 5.81
N CYS A 85 -4.49 -1.54 5.98
CA CYS A 85 -3.46 -2.19 6.78
C CYS A 85 -3.04 -1.30 7.94
N ASN A 86 -2.92 -1.88 9.14
CA ASN A 86 -2.27 -1.24 10.27
C ASN A 86 -0.94 -1.93 10.57
N VAL A 87 0.07 -1.15 10.94
CA VAL A 87 1.44 -1.61 11.22
C VAL A 87 1.49 -2.27 12.61
N LEU A 88 2.00 -3.50 12.69
CA LEU A 88 2.13 -4.23 13.97
C LEU A 88 3.58 -4.39 14.42
N GLY A 89 4.53 -4.10 13.55
CA GLY A 89 5.97 -4.21 13.80
C GLY A 89 6.74 -3.58 12.66
N ASP A 90 8.06 -3.74 12.66
CA ASP A 90 8.90 -3.21 11.59
C ASP A 90 8.52 -3.84 10.24
N ILE A 91 8.42 -2.99 9.21
CA ILE A 91 8.05 -3.42 7.87
C ILE A 91 8.93 -2.77 6.80
N GLU A 92 9.13 -3.51 5.71
CA GLU A 92 9.67 -3.01 4.46
C GLU A 92 8.54 -3.02 3.43
N ILE A 93 8.35 -1.91 2.71
CA ILE A 93 7.32 -1.80 1.70
C ILE A 93 7.89 -1.38 0.34
N ALA A 94 7.30 -1.91 -0.72
CA ALA A 94 7.66 -1.58 -2.09
C ALA A 94 6.42 -1.20 -2.91
N LYS A 95 6.55 -0.19 -3.76
CA LYS A 95 5.51 0.29 -4.67
C LYS A 95 5.90 -0.02 -6.11
N HIS A 96 5.06 -0.77 -6.82
CA HIS A 96 5.26 -0.98 -8.26
C HIS A 96 4.83 0.24 -9.07
N LEU A 97 5.37 0.39 -10.29
CA LEU A 97 5.26 1.60 -11.12
C LEU A 97 3.88 1.80 -11.77
N GLY A 98 3.11 0.73 -11.98
CA GLY A 98 1.79 0.83 -12.64
C GLY A 98 0.85 1.80 -11.91
N LEU A 99 -0.10 2.42 -12.61
CA LEU A 99 -0.96 3.47 -12.04
C LEU A 99 -1.68 3.04 -10.74
N TRP A 100 -2.09 1.77 -10.67
CA TRP A 100 -2.72 1.18 -9.48
C TRP A 100 -1.73 0.56 -8.48
N GLY A 101 -0.42 0.70 -8.66
CA GLY A 101 0.60 -0.03 -7.91
C GLY A 101 0.69 -1.51 -8.27
N HIS A 102 0.18 -1.91 -9.44
CA HIS A 102 0.42 -3.23 -10.03
C HIS A 102 1.78 -3.21 -10.74
N ARG A 103 2.35 -4.39 -11.00
CA ARG A 103 3.54 -4.51 -11.86
C ARG A 103 3.10 -4.08 -13.28
N SER A 104 3.69 -3.01 -13.80
CA SER A 104 3.58 -2.73 -15.23
C SER A 104 4.30 -3.86 -15.96
N GLU A 105 3.67 -4.43 -16.97
CA GLU A 105 4.35 -5.38 -17.85
C GLU A 105 5.62 -4.71 -18.39
N GLU A 106 6.78 -5.35 -18.21
CA GLU A 106 7.88 -5.15 -19.15
C GLU A 106 7.31 -5.55 -20.50
N THR A 107 7.17 -4.58 -21.39
CA THR A 107 6.85 -4.84 -22.79
C THR A 107 7.94 -5.78 -23.30
N THR A 108 7.61 -7.07 -23.44
CA THR A 108 8.44 -7.99 -24.23
C THR A 108 8.06 -7.82 -25.68
#